data_AF-A0A7Y2YS23-F1
#
_entry.id   AF-A0A7Y2YS23-F1
#
_cell.length_a   1.000
_cell.length_b   1.000
_cell.length_c   1.000
_cell.angle_alpha   90.00
_cell.angle_beta   90.00
_cell.angle_gamma   90.00
#
_symmetry.space_group_name_H-M   'P 1'
#
loop_
_entity.id
_entity.type
_entity.pdbx_description
1 polymer ?
#
loop_
_entity_poly.entity_id
_entity_poly.type
_entity_poly.pdbx_seq_one_letter_code
_entity_poly.pdbx_strand_id
1 'polypeptide(L)'
;MSRGRQQQTALDLARDELFSHIQRCGVLDAEDTERQEWMSDTVEYLRERYPGLSDGEVSELEAIGHRYCQPAIPFGASEGESPPATD
;
A
#
# COMPACT_ATOMS: atom_id res chain seq x y z
N MET A 1 18.58 -9.04 -29.17
CA MET A 1 17.96 -9.71 -27.99
C MET A 1 16.58 -9.13 -27.82
N SER A 2 15.56 -9.84 -28.32
CA SER A 2 14.17 -9.40 -28.19
C SER A 2 13.78 -9.52 -26.72
N ARG A 3 13.76 -8.39 -25.99
CA ARG A 3 13.07 -8.32 -24.72
C ARG A 3 11.61 -8.63 -25.04
N GLY A 4 11.15 -9.84 -24.70
CA GLY A 4 9.76 -10.20 -24.85
C GLY A 4 8.92 -9.09 -24.21
N ARG A 5 8.02 -8.48 -24.99
CA ARG A 5 6.96 -7.65 -24.44
C ARG A 5 6.14 -8.57 -23.55
N GLN A 6 6.47 -8.66 -22.26
CA GLN A 6 5.54 -9.19 -21.28
C GLN A 6 4.31 -8.28 -21.39
N GLN A 7 3.20 -8.83 -21.87
CA GLN A 7 1.94 -8.10 -21.89
C GLN A 7 1.57 -7.87 -20.43
N GLN A 8 1.61 -6.60 -20.00
CA GLN A 8 1.24 -6.23 -18.63
C GLN A 8 -0.21 -6.68 -18.38
N THR A 9 -0.41 -7.39 -17.28
CA THR A 9 -1.74 -7.83 -16.86
C THR A 9 -2.56 -6.63 -16.34
N ALA A 10 -3.87 -6.80 -16.18
CA ALA A 10 -4.69 -5.78 -15.52
C ALA A 10 -4.18 -5.48 -14.11
N LEU A 11 -3.75 -6.52 -13.37
CA LEU A 11 -3.16 -6.38 -12.04
C LEU A 11 -1.85 -5.58 -12.07
N ASP A 12 -0.96 -5.82 -13.04
CA ASP A 12 0.29 -5.06 -13.16
C ASP A 12 0.01 -3.57 -13.36
N LEU A 13 -0.93 -3.24 -14.24
CA LEU A 13 -1.31 -1.84 -14.52
C LEU A 13 -1.97 -1.17 -13.32
N ALA A 14 -2.90 -1.87 -12.66
CA ALA A 14 -3.58 -1.36 -11.47
C ALA A 14 -2.61 -1.13 -10.30
N ARG A 15 -1.65 -2.03 -10.10
CA ARG A 15 -0.59 -1.88 -9.09
C ARG A 15 0.29 -0.67 -9.38
N ASP A 16 0.76 -0.52 -10.62
CA ASP A 16 1.62 0.59 -10.99
C ASP A 16 0.86 1.94 -10.83
N GLU A 17 -0.44 1.96 -11.12
CA GLU A 17 -1.31 3.13 -10.91
C GLU A 17 -1.56 3.43 -9.42
N LEU A 18 -1.79 2.40 -8.59
CA LEU A 18 -1.91 2.53 -7.14
C LEU A 18 -0.67 3.19 -6.52
N PHE A 19 0.53 2.71 -6.87
CA PHE A 19 1.78 3.30 -6.38
C PHE A 19 1.94 4.75 -6.83
N SER A 20 1.49 5.05 -8.04
CA SER A 20 1.47 6.41 -8.56
C SER A 20 0.55 7.33 -7.74
N HIS A 21 -0.61 6.84 -7.29
CA HIS A 21 -1.51 7.57 -6.39
C HIS A 21 -0.89 7.77 -5.01
N ILE A 22 -0.33 6.72 -4.40
CA ILE A 22 0.35 6.79 -3.10
C ILE A 22 1.45 7.86 -3.12
N GLN A 23 2.30 7.85 -4.16
CA GLN A 23 3.44 8.77 -4.27
C GLN A 23 3.02 10.22 -4.53
N ARG A 24 1.91 10.47 -5.25
CA ARG A 24 1.44 11.83 -5.56
C ARG A 24 0.64 12.45 -4.42
N CYS A 25 -0.16 11.66 -3.72
CA CYS A 25 -1.03 12.14 -2.65
C CYS A 25 -0.28 12.30 -1.31
N GLY A 26 0.89 11.68 -1.15
CA GLY A 26 1.64 11.77 0.11
C GLY A 26 0.95 11.04 1.27
N VAL A 27 0.10 10.05 0.98
CA VAL A 27 -0.68 9.30 1.99
C VAL A 27 0.19 8.57 3.03
N LEU A 28 1.48 8.44 2.76
CA LEU A 28 2.45 7.89 3.71
C LEU A 28 2.58 8.74 4.99
N ASP A 29 2.34 10.05 4.90
CA ASP A 29 2.41 10.98 6.04
C ASP A 29 1.07 11.17 6.78
N ALA A 30 -0.01 10.53 6.30
CA ALA A 30 -1.33 10.61 6.93
C ALA A 30 -1.43 9.71 8.17
N GLU A 31 -2.41 9.98 9.03
CA GLU A 31 -2.73 9.09 10.15
C GLU A 31 -3.18 7.71 9.64
N ASP A 32 -2.99 6.67 10.44
CA ASP A 32 -3.33 5.30 10.05
C ASP A 32 -4.77 5.17 9.56
N THR A 33 -5.74 5.71 10.29
CA THR A 33 -7.16 5.62 9.90
C THR A 33 -7.43 6.28 8.55
N GLU A 34 -6.93 7.49 8.33
CA GLU A 34 -7.12 8.23 7.06
C GLU A 34 -6.47 7.49 5.89
N ARG A 35 -5.29 6.92 6.12
CA ARG A 35 -4.59 6.10 5.13
C ARG A 35 -5.37 4.84 4.79
N GLN A 36 -5.99 4.18 5.77
CA GLN A 36 -6.80 2.99 5.54
C GLN A 36 -8.06 3.33 4.73
N GLU A 37 -8.78 4.39 5.09
CA GLU A 37 -9.96 4.85 4.34
C GLU A 37 -9.59 5.22 2.90
N TRP A 38 -8.52 6.00 2.72
CA TRP A 38 -8.01 6.35 1.40
C TRP A 38 -7.63 5.12 0.57
N MET A 39 -7.03 4.09 1.19
CA MET A 39 -6.64 2.86 0.50
C MET A 39 -7.87 2.13 -0.03
N SER A 40 -8.88 1.92 0.81
CA SER A 40 -10.10 1.23 0.42
C SER A 40 -10.84 2.00 -0.69
N ASP A 41 -10.96 3.32 -0.59
CA ASP A 41 -11.56 4.15 -1.64
C ASP A 41 -10.78 4.07 -2.96
N THR A 42 -9.45 4.10 -2.90
CA THR A 42 -8.59 4.04 -4.08
C THR A 42 -8.64 2.66 -4.75
N VAL A 43 -8.70 1.58 -3.97
CA VAL A 43 -8.83 0.21 -4.49
C VAL A 43 -10.18 0.01 -5.17
N GLU A 44 -11.27 0.51 -4.60
CA GLU A 44 -12.60 0.45 -5.23
C GLU A 44 -12.63 1.24 -6.55
N TYR A 45 -12.01 2.42 -6.60
CA TYR A 45 -11.82 3.15 -7.85
C TYR A 45 -11.05 2.32 -8.90
N LEU A 46 -9.96 1.64 -8.49
CA LEU A 46 -9.17 0.81 -9.40
C LEU A 46 -9.94 -0.43 -9.88
N ARG A 47 -10.82 -1.00 -9.05
CA ARG A 47 -11.71 -2.09 -9.44
C ARG A 47 -12.66 -1.66 -10.56
N GLU A 48 -13.27 -0.49 -10.43
CA GLU A 48 -14.16 0.06 -11.47
C GLU A 48 -13.40 0.38 -12.76
N ARG A 49 -12.18 0.91 -12.63
CA ARG A 49 -11.31 1.28 -13.75
C ARG A 49 -10.75 0.07 -14.50
N TYR A 50 -10.45 -1.01 -13.80
CA TYR A 50 -9.89 -2.25 -14.34
C TYR A 50 -10.89 -3.40 -14.19
N PRO A 51 -11.96 -3.47 -15.01
CA PRO A 51 -13.01 -4.48 -14.90
C PRO A 51 -12.53 -5.92 -15.20
N GLY A 52 -11.28 -6.07 -15.64
CA GLY A 52 -10.62 -7.36 -15.82
C GLY A 52 -10.01 -7.94 -14.54
N LEU A 53 -10.00 -7.19 -13.43
CA LEU A 53 -9.57 -7.70 -12.13
C LEU A 53 -10.66 -8.59 -11.54
N SER A 54 -10.26 -9.79 -11.13
CA SER A 54 -11.08 -10.62 -10.25
C SER A 54 -11.11 -10.06 -8.83
N ASP A 55 -12.12 -10.45 -8.04
CA ASP A 55 -12.21 -10.06 -6.63
C ASP A 55 -10.95 -10.45 -5.83
N GLY A 56 -10.33 -11.58 -6.18
CA GLY A 56 -9.07 -12.02 -5.58
C GLY A 56 -7.89 -11.08 -5.91
N GLU A 57 -7.81 -10.60 -7.14
CA GLU A 57 -6.78 -9.63 -7.56
C GLU A 57 -7.02 -8.25 -6.95
N VAL A 58 -8.28 -7.85 -6.72
CA VAL A 58 -8.61 -6.62 -5.99
C VAL A 58 -8.14 -6.72 -4.53
N SER A 59 -8.45 -7.84 -3.85
CA SER A 59 -7.94 -8.08 -2.49
C SER A 59 -6.41 -8.15 -2.43
N GLU A 60 -5.78 -8.75 -3.44
CA GLU A 60 -4.32 -8.77 -3.55
C GLU A 60 -3.74 -7.36 -3.72
N LEU A 61 -4.36 -6.53 -4.57
CA LEU A 61 -3.97 -5.15 -4.81
C LEU A 61 -4.02 -4.31 -3.53
N GLU A 62 -5.10 -4.43 -2.75
CA GLU A 62 -5.24 -3.76 -1.44
C GLU A 62 -4.15 -4.21 -0.46
N ALA A 63 -3.91 -5.52 -0.35
CA ALA A 63 -2.86 -6.08 0.50
C ALA A 63 -1.44 -5.65 0.07
N ILE A 64 -1.20 -5.46 -1.22
CA ILE A 64 0.04 -4.87 -1.73
C ILE A 64 0.16 -3.41 -1.31
N GLY A 65 -0.91 -2.63 -1.49
CA GLY A 65 -0.96 -1.22 -1.09
C GLY A 65 -0.65 -1.01 0.39
N HIS A 66 -1.32 -1.75 1.28
CA HIS A 66 -1.06 -1.65 2.72
C HIS A 66 0.38 -2.00 3.09
N ARG A 67 0.94 -3.08 2.51
CA ARG A 67 2.34 -3.46 2.77
C ARG A 67 3.33 -2.41 2.27
N TYR A 68 3.03 -1.77 1.14
CA TYR A 68 3.87 -0.70 0.61
C TYR A 68 3.93 0.51 1.56
N CYS A 69 2.82 0.81 2.23
CA CYS A 69 2.74 1.90 3.20
C CYS A 69 3.31 1.56 4.58
N GLN A 70 3.68 0.31 4.86
CA GLN A 70 4.29 -0.07 6.14
C GLN A 70 5.74 0.42 6.22
N PRO A 71 6.21 0.85 7.41
CA PRO A 71 7.61 1.24 7.60
C PRO A 71 8.55 0.06 7.30
N ALA A 72 9.64 0.31 6.57
CA ALA A 72 10.46 -0.74 5.96
C ALA A 72 11.07 -1.73 6.97
N ILE A 73 11.39 -1.30 8.19
CA ILE A 73 11.75 -2.10 9.38
C ILE A 73 11.55 -1.16 10.58
N PRO A 74 10.90 -1.55 11.70
CA PRO A 74 11.00 -0.76 12.93
C PRO A 74 12.44 -0.86 13.44
N PHE A 75 13.30 0.07 13.05
CA PHE A 75 14.64 0.18 13.61
C PHE A 75 14.51 0.80 15.02
N GLY A 76 14.42 -0.05 16.04
CA GLY A 76 14.65 0.30 17.43
C GLY A 76 13.59 1.16 18.11
N ALA A 77 12.50 0.54 18.58
CA ALA A 77 11.89 0.96 19.85
C ALA A 77 12.53 0.11 20.96
N SER A 78 13.80 0.39 21.25
CA SER A 78 14.53 -0.12 22.41
C SER A 78 14.88 1.08 23.30
N GLU A 79 13.93 1.54 24.10
CA GLU A 79 14.11 2.32 25.34
C GLU A 79 12.69 2.35 25.94
N GLY A 80 12.32 1.48 26.88
CA GLY A 80 13.02 1.30 28.13
C GLY A 80 12.62 2.36 29.16
N GLU A 81 11.33 2.75 29.23
CA GLU A 81 10.85 3.64 30.30
C GLU A 81 9.87 2.89 31.22
N SER A 82 10.42 2.42 32.35
CA SER A 82 9.75 2.20 33.64
C SER A 82 10.81 1.76 34.66
N PRO A 83 10.82 2.23 35.92
CA PRO A 83 10.58 3.59 36.47
C PRO A 83 11.80 4.06 37.31
N PRO A 84 11.90 5.33 37.76
CA PRO A 84 12.73 5.61 38.93
C PRO A 84 12.03 5.06 40.18
N ALA A 85 12.64 4.06 40.81
CA ALA A 85 12.32 3.69 42.19
C ALA A 85 12.70 4.87 43.10
N THR A 86 11.69 5.51 43.70
CA THR A 86 11.91 6.46 44.78
C THR A 86 12.13 5.67 46.07
N ASP A 87 13.22 5.99 46.76
CA ASP A 87 13.64 5.52 48.10
C ASP A 87 12.56 5.75 49.17
#